data_AF-A0AAI9LKE8-F1
#
_entry.id   AF-A0AAI9LKE8-F1
#
_cell.length_a   1.000
_cell.length_b   1.000
_cell.length_c   1.000
_cell.angle_alpha   90.00
_cell.angle_beta   90.00
_cell.angle_gamma   90.00
#
_symmetry.space_group_name_H-M   'P 1'
#
loop_
_entity.id
_entity.type
_entity.pdbx_description
1 polymer ?
#
loop_
_entity_poly.entity_id
_entity_poly.type
_entity_poly.pdbx_seq_one_letter_code
_entity_poly.pdbx_strand_id
1 'polypeptide(L)'
;MATAPNPFTDITKLLEQYKLPGVDMTSIIEARRKDIEALAEANRIAYEGMQALVQKQTEILSKSMQEIQATAQKMATSGNPAEAMTRQGELVQQGLQTAFNNMRELAEMAQKSQAEALAVITKRAEQSIAEAKSLMKPGGK
;
A
#
# COMPACT_ATOMS: atom_id res chain seq x y z
N MET A 1 -33.83 -12.18 -7.43
CA MET A 1 -32.64 -11.80 -6.67
C MET A 1 -31.62 -12.90 -6.85
N ALA A 2 -30.73 -12.81 -7.85
CA ALA A 2 -29.69 -13.81 -8.05
C ALA A 2 -28.55 -13.52 -7.07
N THR A 3 -28.41 -14.37 -6.05
CA THR A 3 -27.24 -14.39 -5.18
C THR A 3 -26.02 -14.62 -6.06
N ALA A 4 -25.04 -13.72 -6.03
CA ALA A 4 -23.79 -13.94 -6.75
C ALA A 4 -23.23 -15.31 -6.32
N PRO A 5 -22.86 -16.19 -7.28
CA PRO A 5 -22.36 -17.51 -6.96
C PRO A 5 -21.12 -17.33 -6.07
N ASN A 6 -21.20 -17.83 -4.84
CA ASN A 6 -20.11 -17.72 -3.90
C ASN A 6 -19.05 -18.75 -4.32
N PRO A 7 -17.91 -18.34 -4.88
CA PRO A 7 -16.95 -19.26 -5.50
C PRO A 7 -16.47 -20.32 -4.51
N PHE A 8 -16.47 -19.98 -3.21
CA PHE A 8 -16.18 -20.90 -2.12
C PHE A 8 -17.18 -22.04 -2.00
N THR A 9 -18.48 -21.79 -2.16
CA THR A 9 -19.50 -22.85 -2.04
C THR A 9 -19.48 -23.82 -3.21
N ASP A 10 -19.14 -23.35 -4.41
CA ASP A 10 -19.06 -24.20 -5.61
C ASP A 10 -17.80 -25.08 -5.58
N ILE A 11 -16.68 -24.53 -5.12
CA ILE A 11 -15.45 -25.31 -4.84
C ILE A 11 -15.73 -26.37 -3.77
N THR A 12 -16.42 -26.01 -2.68
CA THR A 12 -16.75 -26.97 -1.60
C THR A 12 -17.60 -28.14 -2.14
N LYS A 13 -18.62 -27.86 -2.97
CA LYS A 13 -19.46 -28.90 -3.57
C LYS A 13 -18.72 -29.80 -4.57
N LEU A 14 -17.85 -29.21 -5.41
CA LEU A 14 -17.01 -29.97 -6.34
C LEU A 14 -16.03 -30.90 -5.60
N LEU A 15 -15.48 -30.44 -4.48
CA LEU A 15 -14.55 -31.17 -3.64
C LEU A 15 -15.23 -32.29 -2.82
N GLU A 16 -16.46 -32.08 -2.35
CA GLU A 16 -17.28 -33.11 -1.68
C GLU A 16 -17.62 -34.29 -2.61
N GLN A 17 -17.79 -34.04 -3.91
CA GLN A 17 -18.05 -35.08 -4.91
C GLN A 17 -16.79 -35.89 -5.28
N TYR A 18 -15.59 -35.33 -5.07
CA TYR A 18 -14.30 -35.93 -5.37
C TYR A 18 -13.50 -36.26 -4.10
N LYS A 19 -14.14 -36.78 -3.05
CA LYS A 19 -13.44 -37.23 -1.83
C LYS A 19 -12.34 -38.25 -2.17
N LEU A 20 -11.10 -37.79 -2.26
CA LEU A 20 -9.93 -38.62 -2.48
C LEU A 20 -9.48 -39.21 -1.13
N PRO A 21 -9.44 -40.54 -0.97
CA PRO A 21 -8.97 -41.15 0.27
C PRO A 21 -7.52 -40.73 0.56
N GLY A 22 -7.28 -40.22 1.76
CA GLY A 22 -5.96 -39.72 2.19
C GLY A 22 -5.71 -38.22 2.01
N VAL A 23 -6.67 -37.44 1.49
CA VAL A 23 -6.55 -35.98 1.33
C VAL A 23 -7.48 -35.24 2.31
N ASP A 24 -6.92 -34.31 3.09
CA ASP A 24 -7.70 -33.45 3.98
C ASP A 24 -8.29 -32.24 3.22
N MET A 25 -9.56 -32.37 2.83
CA MET A 25 -10.28 -31.34 2.08
C MET A 25 -10.57 -30.08 2.91
N THR A 26 -10.70 -30.21 4.23
CA THR A 26 -10.91 -29.06 5.13
C THR A 26 -9.68 -28.16 5.09
N SER A 27 -8.49 -28.75 5.18
CA SER A 27 -7.22 -28.03 5.07
C SER A 27 -7.06 -27.31 3.72
N ILE A 28 -7.55 -27.89 2.62
CA ILE A 28 -7.51 -27.23 1.29
C ILE A 28 -8.45 -26.02 1.24
N ILE A 29 -9.67 -26.15 1.76
CA ILE A 29 -10.65 -25.04 1.79
C ILE A 29 -10.13 -23.91 2.67
N GLU A 30 -9.55 -24.23 3.83
CA GLU A 30 -8.91 -23.24 4.69
C GLU A 30 -7.72 -22.56 4.01
N ALA A 31 -6.86 -23.30 3.30
CA ALA A 31 -5.76 -22.73 2.54
C ALA A 31 -6.26 -21.72 1.48
N ARG A 32 -7.35 -22.05 0.77
CA ARG A 32 -7.98 -21.14 -0.21
C ARG A 32 -8.61 -19.91 0.42
N ARG A 33 -9.20 -20.06 1.62
CA ARG A 33 -9.69 -18.93 2.40
C ARG A 33 -8.56 -17.96 2.75
N LYS A 34 -7.44 -18.49 3.25
CA LYS A 34 -6.24 -17.69 3.59
C LYS A 34 -5.64 -16.99 2.37
N ASP A 35 -5.68 -17.61 1.18
CA ASP A 35 -5.24 -16.97 -0.06
C ASP A 35 -6.03 -15.68 -0.33
N ILE A 36 -7.36 -15.75 -0.19
CA ILE A 36 -8.24 -14.61 -0.47
C ILE A 36 -8.12 -13.54 0.61
N GLU A 37 -7.95 -13.93 1.88
CA GLU A 37 -7.67 -12.99 2.97
C GLU A 37 -6.34 -12.24 2.74
N ALA A 38 -5.29 -12.94 2.29
CA ALA A 38 -4.01 -12.31 1.98
C ALA A 38 -4.11 -11.33 0.81
N LEU A 39 -4.86 -11.68 -0.24
CA LEU A 39 -5.12 -10.76 -1.37
C LEU A 39 -5.96 -9.55 -0.94
N ALA A 40 -6.96 -9.76 -0.10
CA ALA A 40 -7.77 -8.67 0.45
C ALA A 40 -6.92 -7.72 1.30
N GLU A 41 -6.03 -8.25 2.15
CA GLU A 41 -5.13 -7.45 2.97
C GLU A 41 -4.10 -6.69 2.12
N ALA A 42 -3.50 -7.34 1.12
CA ALA A 42 -2.59 -6.66 0.18
C ALA A 42 -3.30 -5.51 -0.55
N ASN A 43 -4.55 -5.71 -0.98
CA ASN A 43 -5.37 -4.64 -1.58
C ASN A 43 -5.68 -3.52 -0.59
N ARG A 44 -5.97 -3.84 0.69
CA ARG A 44 -6.19 -2.85 1.75
C ARG A 44 -4.94 -1.97 1.93
N ILE A 45 -3.76 -2.58 2.04
CA ILE A 45 -2.48 -1.88 2.16
C ILE A 45 -2.22 -0.97 0.95
N ALA A 46 -2.49 -1.44 -0.27
CA ALA A 46 -2.35 -0.63 -1.47
C ALA A 46 -3.31 0.57 -1.46
N TYR A 47 -4.57 0.36 -1.05
CA TYR A 47 -5.57 1.42 -0.97
C TYR A 47 -5.22 2.46 0.09
N GLU A 48 -4.78 2.03 1.28
CA GLU A 48 -4.30 2.92 2.34
C GLU A 48 -3.05 3.69 1.93
N GLY A 49 -2.13 3.05 1.20
CA GLY A 49 -0.98 3.72 0.60
C GLY A 49 -1.39 4.85 -0.36
N MET A 50 -2.39 4.59 -1.22
CA MET A 50 -2.93 5.61 -2.12
C MET A 50 -3.62 6.76 -1.37
N GLN A 51 -4.40 6.45 -0.33
CA GLN A 51 -5.00 7.48 0.53
C GLN A 51 -3.94 8.34 1.21
N ALA A 52 -2.88 7.72 1.73
CA ALA A 52 -1.77 8.44 2.37
C ALA A 52 -1.06 9.36 1.36
N LEU A 53 -0.81 8.90 0.14
CA LEU A 53 -0.23 9.73 -0.93
C LEU A 53 -1.10 10.96 -1.24
N VAL A 54 -2.42 10.79 -1.35
CA VAL A 54 -3.37 11.89 -1.58
C VAL A 54 -3.36 12.90 -0.43
N GLN A 55 -3.33 12.40 0.81
CA GLN A 55 -3.22 13.27 1.99
C GLN A 55 -1.92 14.08 1.95
N LYS A 56 -0.78 13.44 1.63
CA LYS A 56 0.51 14.12 1.52
C LYS A 56 0.51 15.18 0.41
N GLN A 57 -0.09 14.89 -0.74
CA GLN A 57 -0.19 15.86 -1.83
C GLN A 57 -1.06 17.08 -1.44
N THR A 58 -2.10 16.86 -0.64
CA THR A 58 -2.94 17.94 -0.09
C THR A 58 -2.16 18.79 0.94
N GLU A 59 -1.37 18.16 1.81
CA GLU A 59 -0.49 18.84 2.76
C GLU A 59 0.55 19.72 2.04
N ILE A 60 1.20 19.19 1.00
CA ILE A 60 2.17 19.93 0.17
C ILE A 60 1.52 21.17 -0.45
N LEU A 61 0.31 21.02 -1.00
CA LEU A 61 -0.43 22.14 -1.60
C LEU A 61 -0.77 23.20 -0.55
N SER A 62 -1.31 22.79 0.60
CA SER A 62 -1.67 23.69 1.69
C SER A 62 -0.47 24.49 2.17
N LYS A 63 0.67 23.82 2.40
CA LYS A 63 1.92 24.45 2.81
C LYS A 63 2.47 25.41 1.76
N SER A 64 2.42 25.03 0.49
CA SER A 64 2.86 25.89 -0.62
C SER A 64 2.03 27.18 -0.70
N MET A 65 0.71 27.10 -0.49
CA MET A 65 -0.16 28.28 -0.46
C MET A 65 0.16 29.21 0.73
N GLN A 66 0.46 28.65 1.89
CA GLN A 66 0.90 29.42 3.06
C GLN A 66 2.24 30.13 2.79
N GLU A 67 3.19 29.45 2.17
CA GLU A 67 4.50 30.03 1.80
C GLU A 67 4.36 31.19 0.79
N ILE A 68 3.47 31.04 -0.20
CA ILE A 68 3.14 32.12 -1.16
C ILE A 68 2.55 33.33 -0.43
N GLN A 69 1.57 33.11 0.45
CA GLN A 69 0.94 34.19 1.21
C GLN A 69 1.94 34.93 2.11
N ALA A 70 2.80 34.18 2.80
CA ALA A 70 3.86 34.75 3.63
C ALA A 70 4.87 35.56 2.80
N THR A 71 5.25 35.07 1.62
CA THR A 71 6.17 35.77 0.72
C THR A 71 5.54 37.07 0.19
N ALA A 72 4.27 37.04 -0.21
CA ALA A 72 3.54 38.23 -0.66
C ALA A 72 3.45 39.31 0.43
N GLN A 73 3.15 38.92 1.68
CA GLN A 73 3.13 39.85 2.83
C GLN A 73 4.51 40.46 3.11
N LYS A 74 5.57 39.65 3.03
CA LYS A 74 6.96 40.12 3.20
C LYS A 74 7.41 41.06 2.09
N MET A 75 6.97 40.84 0.85
CA MET A 75 7.25 41.74 -0.26
C MET A 75 6.53 43.08 -0.12
N ALA A 76 5.28 43.08 0.33
CA ALA A 76 4.51 44.30 0.57
C ALA A 76 5.13 45.21 1.67
N THR A 77 5.97 44.65 2.53
CA THR A 77 6.59 45.35 3.68
C THR A 77 8.04 45.76 3.45
N SER A 78 8.70 45.33 2.37
CA SER A 78 10.12 45.61 2.12
C SER A 78 10.36 46.59 0.99
N GLY A 79 10.82 47.81 1.31
CA GLY A 79 11.16 48.86 0.34
C GLY A 79 12.64 48.92 -0.08
N ASN A 80 13.50 47.96 0.32
CA ASN A 80 14.95 48.03 0.08
C ASN A 80 15.44 47.02 -1.00
N PRO A 81 16.03 47.50 -2.13
CA PRO A 81 16.50 46.64 -3.24
C PRO A 81 17.63 45.67 -2.89
N ALA A 82 18.52 46.00 -1.94
CA ALA A 82 19.63 45.13 -1.58
C ALA A 82 19.16 43.88 -0.80
N GLU A 83 18.19 44.04 0.10
CA GLU A 83 17.53 42.90 0.77
C GLU A 83 16.75 42.02 -0.20
N ALA A 84 16.20 42.60 -1.27
CA ALA A 84 15.46 41.83 -2.27
C ALA A 84 16.36 40.84 -3.03
N MET A 85 17.64 41.16 -3.26
CA MET A 85 18.58 40.28 -3.97
C MET A 85 19.02 39.08 -3.10
N THR A 86 19.37 39.30 -1.82
CA THR A 86 19.72 38.21 -0.89
C THR A 86 18.55 37.26 -0.67
N ARG A 87 17.33 37.80 -0.54
CA ARG A 87 16.11 36.99 -0.39
C ARG A 87 15.82 36.12 -1.60
N GLN A 88 16.15 36.53 -2.83
CA GLN A 88 15.95 35.68 -4.00
C GLN A 88 16.77 34.39 -3.92
N GLY A 89 18.04 34.47 -3.48
CA GLY A 89 18.90 33.30 -3.31
C GLY A 89 18.36 32.33 -2.24
N GLU A 90 17.96 32.86 -1.09
CA GLU A 90 17.38 32.06 0.01
C GLU A 90 16.06 31.39 -0.38
N LEU A 91 15.19 32.11 -1.09
CA LEU A 91 13.90 31.56 -1.56
C LEU A 91 14.11 30.40 -2.55
N VAL A 92 15.08 30.52 -3.46
CA VAL A 92 15.40 29.45 -4.41
C VAL A 92 15.97 28.23 -3.68
N GLN A 93 16.91 28.44 -2.75
CA GLN A 93 17.50 27.33 -1.98
C GLN A 93 16.44 26.62 -1.13
N GLN A 94 15.59 27.39 -0.44
CA GLN A 94 14.53 26.86 0.40
C GLN A 94 13.48 26.11 -0.44
N GLY A 95 13.09 26.66 -1.60
CA GLY A 95 12.17 26.00 -2.53
C GLY A 95 12.70 24.66 -3.05
N LEU A 96 14.00 24.61 -3.43
CA LEU A 96 14.64 23.36 -3.85
C LEU A 96 14.68 22.33 -2.72
N GLN A 97 15.07 22.74 -1.50
CA GLN A 97 15.10 21.84 -0.34
C GLN A 97 13.70 21.28 -0.03
N THR A 98 12.66 22.12 -0.06
CA THR A 98 11.28 21.70 0.14
C THR A 98 10.83 20.72 -0.96
N ALA A 99 11.15 20.99 -2.23
CA ALA A 99 10.82 20.09 -3.33
C ALA A 99 11.50 18.72 -3.18
N PHE A 100 12.80 18.68 -2.83
CA PHE A 100 13.51 17.42 -2.59
C PHE A 100 12.93 16.63 -1.42
N ASN A 101 12.58 17.30 -0.32
CA ASN A 101 11.97 16.65 0.84
C ASN A 101 10.61 16.05 0.47
N ASN A 102 9.77 16.80 -0.24
CA ASN A 102 8.47 16.31 -0.70
C ASN A 102 8.61 15.10 -1.63
N MET A 103 9.55 15.12 -2.58
CA MET A 103 9.80 13.98 -3.47
C MET A 103 10.29 12.76 -2.70
N ARG A 104 11.20 12.94 -1.73
CA ARG A 104 11.69 11.85 -0.87
C ARG A 104 10.55 11.21 -0.08
N GLU A 105 9.73 12.02 0.57
CA GLU A 105 8.60 11.53 1.37
C GLU A 105 7.59 10.76 0.51
N LEU A 106 7.22 11.28 -0.66
CA LEU A 106 6.31 10.58 -1.58
C LEU A 106 6.90 9.24 -2.06
N ALA A 107 8.19 9.20 -2.37
CA ALA A 107 8.88 7.98 -2.77
C ALA A 107 8.91 6.95 -1.64
N GLU A 108 9.20 7.36 -0.40
CA GLU A 108 9.20 6.50 0.77
C GLU A 108 7.82 5.91 1.06
N MET A 109 6.76 6.73 0.94
CA MET A 109 5.39 6.26 1.11
C MET A 109 5.00 5.21 0.05
N ALA A 110 5.33 5.48 -1.22
CA ALA A 110 5.07 4.55 -2.32
C ALA A 110 5.85 3.24 -2.18
N GLN A 111 7.13 3.32 -1.80
CA GLN A 111 7.97 2.14 -1.57
C GLN A 111 7.47 1.31 -0.39
N LYS A 112 7.10 1.96 0.72
CA LYS A 112 6.59 1.29 1.91
C LYS A 112 5.31 0.51 1.62
N SER A 113 4.32 1.13 0.99
CA SER A 113 3.06 0.46 0.65
C SER A 113 3.27 -0.75 -0.27
N GLN A 114 4.15 -0.62 -1.27
CA GLN A 114 4.49 -1.74 -2.15
C GLN A 114 5.23 -2.87 -1.42
N ALA A 115 6.18 -2.53 -0.55
CA ALA A 115 6.93 -3.51 0.22
C ALA A 115 6.03 -4.28 1.21
N GLU A 116 5.13 -3.58 1.89
CA GLU A 116 4.18 -4.19 2.83
C GLU A 116 3.18 -5.11 2.11
N ALA A 117 2.62 -4.68 0.98
CA ALA A 117 1.72 -5.51 0.18
C ALA A 117 2.44 -6.77 -0.35
N LEU A 118 3.69 -6.63 -0.84
CA LEU A 118 4.49 -7.75 -1.30
C LEU A 118 4.83 -8.71 -0.15
N ALA A 119 5.18 -8.19 1.03
CA ALA A 119 5.48 -9.02 2.19
C ALA A 119 4.29 -9.92 2.60
N VAL A 120 3.05 -9.40 2.52
CA VAL A 120 1.83 -10.20 2.76
C VAL A 120 1.71 -11.34 1.76
N ILE A 121 1.90 -11.06 0.47
CA ILE A 121 1.80 -12.07 -0.60
C ILE A 121 2.92 -13.11 -0.46
N THR A 122 4.17 -12.67 -0.23
CA THR A 122 5.32 -13.56 -0.04
C THR A 122 5.10 -14.49 1.15
N LYS A 123 4.68 -13.94 2.30
CA LYS A 123 4.37 -14.74 3.49
C LYS A 123 3.29 -15.77 3.20
N ARG A 124 2.25 -15.40 2.44
CA ARG A 124 1.20 -16.35 2.07
C ARG A 124 1.75 -17.45 1.17
N ALA A 125 2.58 -17.12 0.18
CA ALA A 125 3.20 -18.10 -0.70
C ALA A 125 4.08 -19.11 0.07
N GLU A 126 4.86 -18.64 1.05
CA GLU A 126 5.65 -19.52 1.94
C GLU A 126 4.74 -20.48 2.73
N GLN A 127 3.63 -19.97 3.27
CA GLN A 127 2.63 -20.78 3.96
C GLN A 127 1.97 -21.80 3.02
N SER A 128 1.64 -21.42 1.78
CA SER A 128 1.06 -22.33 0.78
C SER A 128 2.03 -23.48 0.46
N ILE A 129 3.33 -23.20 0.37
CA ILE A 129 4.36 -24.24 0.15
C ILE A 129 4.44 -25.18 1.36
N ALA A 130 4.37 -24.66 2.58
CA ALA A 130 4.37 -25.47 3.80
C ALA A 130 3.11 -26.35 3.90
N GLU A 131 1.94 -25.80 3.57
CA GLU A 131 0.66 -26.52 3.50
C GLU A 131 0.71 -27.63 2.45
N ALA A 132 1.21 -27.34 1.23
CA ALA A 132 1.38 -28.35 0.18
C ALA A 132 2.32 -29.50 0.62
N LYS A 133 3.44 -29.18 1.29
CA LYS A 133 4.35 -30.19 1.85
C LYS A 133 3.67 -31.06 2.92
N SER A 134 2.77 -30.50 3.73
CA SER A 134 2.03 -31.26 4.73
C SER A 134 1.02 -32.22 4.10
N LEU A 135 0.36 -31.81 3.01
CA LEU A 135 -0.56 -32.64 2.24
C LEU A 135 0.13 -33.78 1.49
N MET A 136 1.43 -33.63 1.14
CA MET A 136 2.22 -34.65 0.44
C MET A 136 2.93 -35.64 1.38
N LYS A 137 2.89 -35.45 2.71
CA LYS A 137 3.45 -36.45 3.63
C LYS A 137 2.57 -37.70 3.58
N PRO A 138 3.12 -38.88 3.27
CA PRO A 138 2.34 -40.11 3.24
C PRO A 138 1.73 -40.33 4.62
N GLY A 139 0.43 -40.64 4.65
CA GLY A 139 -0.28 -41.04 5.87
C GLY A 139 0.53 -42.13 6.58
N GLY A 140 1.16 -41.76 7.70
CA GLY A 140 1.94 -42.68 8.50
C GLY A 140 1.00 -43.56 9.31
N LYS A 141 0.78 -44.78 8.80
CA LYS A 141 0.07 -45.92 9.39
C LYS A 141 -1.42 -45.76 9.65
#